data_AF-A0A8K0K8W7-F1
#
_entry.id   AF-A0A8K0K8W7-F1
#
_cell.length_a   1.000
_cell.length_b   1.000
_cell.length_c   1.000
_cell.angle_alpha   90.00
_cell.angle_beta   90.00
_cell.angle_gamma   90.00
#
_symmetry.space_group_name_H-M   'P 1'
#
loop_
_entity.id
_entity.type
_entity.pdbx_description
1 polymer ?
#
loop_
_entity_poly.entity_id
_entity_poly.type
_entity_poly.pdbx_seq_one_letter_code
_entity_poly.pdbx_strand_id
1 'polypeptide(L)'
;MFGVSKRAVKAARKIKKDRGICALSDEKVGKPLPKGISDSDFYEDEEFSRIYPGKKDYVSIRLDGIKIHKPKRLLLCNLGELYVAYREKYDAEIEDYNLLMGKVVCDLDTKDCMLQRCKSCPGEEALIDHLEEILEDRDMNETIEFKQWVHTDREPLETNVPSVENFIEKLASKIWKLTCDHFISKHLSKYLKSLKAALKEGQSMEKRRCKGREFPFLMSGRKINKIQRSSK
;
A
#
# COMPACT_ATOMS: atom_id res chain seq x y z
N MET A 1 -7.02 -3.40 43.89
CA MET A 1 -7.41 -2.89 42.55
C MET A 1 -7.29 -4.04 41.57
N PHE A 2 -8.37 -4.49 40.92
CA PHE A 2 -8.29 -5.63 39.98
C PHE A 2 -7.37 -5.26 38.81
N GLY A 3 -6.38 -6.10 38.49
CA GLY A 3 -5.33 -5.83 37.48
C GLY A 3 -5.80 -5.85 36.03
N VAL A 4 -6.91 -5.18 35.72
CA VAL A 4 -7.55 -5.13 34.41
C VAL A 4 -7.39 -3.74 33.76
N SER A 5 -7.36 -3.72 32.43
CA SER A 5 -7.19 -2.46 31.67
C SER A 5 -8.38 -1.50 31.86
N LYS A 6 -8.10 -0.18 31.84
CA LYS A 6 -9.14 0.86 31.92
C LYS A 6 -10.20 0.73 30.82
N ARG A 7 -9.81 0.20 29.65
CA ARG A 7 -10.73 -0.06 28.52
C ARG A 7 -11.73 -1.17 28.84
N ALA A 8 -11.27 -2.28 29.42
CA ALA A 8 -12.14 -3.38 29.83
C ALA A 8 -13.17 -2.93 30.89
N VAL A 9 -12.74 -2.11 31.86
CA VAL A 9 -13.64 -1.55 32.89
C VAL A 9 -14.72 -0.65 32.27
N LYS A 10 -14.35 0.22 31.32
CA LYS A 10 -15.31 1.08 30.61
C LYS A 10 -16.30 0.27 29.77
N ALA A 11 -15.83 -0.73 29.04
CA ALA A 11 -16.68 -1.61 28.23
C ALA A 11 -17.68 -2.38 29.12
N ALA A 12 -17.23 -2.96 30.23
CA ALA A 12 -18.10 -3.69 31.16
C ALA A 12 -19.18 -2.79 31.78
N ARG A 13 -18.84 -1.53 32.13
CA ARG A 13 -19.83 -0.55 32.62
C ARG A 13 -20.88 -0.20 31.57
N LYS A 14 -20.48 -0.08 30.31
CA LYS A 14 -21.40 0.17 29.18
C LYS A 14 -22.35 -1.01 28.99
N ILE A 15 -21.81 -2.24 28.94
CA ILE A 15 -22.60 -3.48 28.85
C ILE A 15 -23.58 -3.60 30.02
N LYS A 16 -23.15 -3.26 31.24
CA LYS A 16 -24.01 -3.26 32.45
C LYS A 16 -25.16 -2.26 32.35
N LYS A 17 -24.92 -1.07 31.78
CA LYS A 17 -25.94 -0.03 31.62
C LYS A 17 -26.98 -0.44 30.57
N ASP A 18 -26.52 -1.03 29.46
CA ASP A 18 -27.36 -1.31 28.30
C ASP A 18 -28.17 -2.60 28.47
N ARG A 19 -27.61 -3.63 29.10
CA ARG A 19 -28.19 -5.00 29.17
C ARG A 19 -28.31 -5.56 30.58
N GLY A 20 -27.97 -4.78 31.60
CA GLY A 20 -28.08 -5.16 33.01
C GLY A 20 -26.85 -5.88 33.59
N ILE A 21 -26.95 -6.27 34.86
CA ILE A 21 -25.80 -6.66 35.70
C ILE A 21 -25.15 -7.98 35.27
N CYS A 22 -25.90 -8.86 34.62
CA CYS A 22 -25.44 -10.19 34.17
C CYS A 22 -25.26 -10.30 32.66
N ALA A 23 -25.12 -9.18 31.96
CA ALA A 23 -24.97 -9.18 30.52
C ALA A 23 -23.60 -9.67 30.07
N LEU A 24 -23.59 -10.66 29.17
CA LEU A 24 -22.40 -11.14 28.51
C LEU A 24 -21.97 -10.14 27.41
N SER A 25 -20.66 -10.04 27.19
CA SER A 25 -20.14 -9.28 26.05
C SER A 25 -20.54 -9.96 24.75
N ASP A 26 -20.84 -9.16 23.72
CA ASP A 26 -21.00 -9.68 22.37
C ASP A 26 -19.76 -10.46 21.93
N GLU A 27 -19.98 -11.54 21.18
CA GLU A 27 -18.89 -12.23 20.50
C GLU A 27 -18.16 -11.23 19.60
N LYS A 28 -16.83 -11.32 19.56
CA LYS A 28 -16.03 -10.46 18.67
C LYS A 28 -16.28 -10.90 17.23
N VAL A 29 -17.22 -10.26 16.56
CA VAL A 29 -17.39 -10.40 15.12
C VAL A 29 -16.25 -9.65 14.43
N GLY A 30 -15.37 -10.37 13.73
CA GLY A 30 -14.35 -9.76 12.88
C GLY A 30 -14.99 -8.93 11.77
N LYS A 31 -14.23 -8.03 11.14
CA LYS A 31 -14.72 -7.33 9.94
C LYS A 31 -14.95 -8.38 8.84
N PRO A 32 -16.17 -8.55 8.33
CA PRO A 32 -16.39 -9.45 7.20
C PRO A 32 -15.69 -8.88 5.97
N LEU A 33 -15.12 -9.77 5.15
CA LEU A 33 -14.59 -9.38 3.84
C LEU A 33 -15.75 -8.97 2.93
N PRO A 34 -15.56 -7.99 2.03
CA PRO A 34 -16.57 -7.61 1.04
C PRO A 34 -16.88 -8.81 0.14
N LYS A 35 -18.18 -9.04 -0.14
CA LYS A 35 -18.71 -10.26 -0.80
C LYS A 35 -18.23 -10.51 -2.24
N GLY A 36 -17.57 -9.55 -2.88
CA GLY A 36 -17.19 -9.62 -4.29
C GLY A 36 -15.81 -10.23 -4.58
N ILE A 37 -14.97 -10.45 -3.55
CA ILE A 37 -13.62 -10.98 -3.73
C ILE A 37 -13.59 -12.36 -3.07
N SER A 38 -14.21 -13.35 -3.72
CA SER A 38 -14.10 -14.76 -3.31
C SER A 38 -13.02 -15.46 -4.13
N ASP A 39 -11.82 -14.91 -4.15
CA ASP A 39 -10.69 -15.51 -4.89
C ASP A 39 -10.09 -16.69 -4.10
N SER A 40 -10.93 -17.48 -3.41
CA SER A 40 -10.52 -18.71 -2.74
C SER A 40 -9.85 -19.68 -3.71
N ASP A 41 -10.30 -19.67 -4.97
CA ASP A 41 -9.87 -20.61 -6.00
C ASP A 41 -8.40 -20.35 -6.38
N PHE A 42 -7.99 -19.09 -6.46
CA PHE A 42 -6.61 -18.73 -6.78
C PHE A 42 -5.62 -19.11 -5.66
N TYR A 43 -6.04 -19.00 -4.39
CA TYR A 43 -5.21 -19.45 -3.26
C TYR A 43 -5.22 -20.98 -3.06
N GLU A 44 -6.10 -21.69 -3.76
CA GLU A 44 -6.19 -23.14 -3.74
C GLU A 44 -5.49 -23.81 -4.94
N ASP A 45 -5.02 -23.02 -5.91
CA ASP A 45 -4.26 -23.50 -7.06
C ASP A 45 -2.99 -24.23 -6.61
N GLU A 46 -2.80 -25.46 -7.12
CA GLU A 46 -1.66 -26.32 -6.79
C GLU A 46 -0.33 -25.85 -7.40
N GLU A 47 -0.41 -25.00 -8.42
CA GLU A 47 0.74 -24.40 -9.08
C GLU A 47 1.48 -23.43 -8.14
N PHE A 48 0.72 -22.62 -7.40
CA PHE A 48 1.27 -21.57 -6.54
C PHE A 48 1.25 -21.93 -5.05
N SER A 49 0.46 -22.92 -4.65
CA SER A 49 0.27 -23.29 -3.25
C SER A 49 0.26 -24.80 -3.02
N ARG A 50 0.96 -25.26 -1.97
CA ARG A 50 0.95 -26.67 -1.55
C ARG A 50 0.39 -26.84 -0.15
N ILE A 51 -0.28 -27.95 0.07
CA ILE A 51 -0.80 -28.30 1.40
C ILE A 51 0.36 -28.61 2.35
N TYR A 52 0.32 -28.09 3.58
CA TYR A 52 1.28 -28.49 4.59
C TYR A 52 1.10 -29.98 4.92
N PRO A 53 2.17 -30.79 4.95
CA PRO A 53 2.08 -32.23 5.24
C PRO A 53 1.75 -32.53 6.73
N GLY A 54 1.79 -31.52 7.61
CA GLY A 54 1.63 -31.68 9.05
C GLY A 54 0.18 -31.88 9.50
N LYS A 55 -0.09 -32.95 10.26
CA LYS A 55 -1.42 -33.28 10.83
C LYS A 55 -2.04 -32.19 11.71
N LYS A 56 -1.23 -31.25 12.24
CA LYS A 56 -1.69 -30.14 13.09
C LYS A 56 -1.85 -28.81 12.34
N ASP A 57 -1.52 -28.76 11.05
CA ASP A 57 -1.52 -27.53 10.26
C ASP A 57 -2.87 -27.33 9.56
N TYR A 58 -3.92 -27.15 10.35
CA TYR A 58 -5.27 -26.86 9.86
C TYR A 58 -5.91 -25.70 10.62
N VAL A 59 -6.89 -25.07 9.99
CA VAL A 59 -7.77 -24.04 10.57
C VAL A 59 -9.18 -24.60 10.61
N SER A 60 -9.82 -24.61 11.78
CA SER A 60 -11.22 -25.03 11.90
C SER A 60 -12.14 -23.85 11.59
N ILE A 61 -12.94 -23.99 10.55
CA ILE A 61 -13.93 -23.00 10.07
C ILE A 61 -15.32 -23.57 10.36
N ARG A 62 -16.26 -22.71 10.78
CA ARG A 62 -17.68 -23.07 10.87
C ARG A 62 -18.39 -22.51 9.63
N LEU A 63 -18.78 -23.38 8.71
CA LEU A 63 -19.61 -23.04 7.55
C LEU A 63 -20.95 -23.74 7.74
N ASP A 64 -22.05 -22.98 7.69
CA ASP A 64 -23.42 -23.49 7.79
C ASP A 64 -23.69 -24.41 8.99
N GLY A 65 -23.10 -24.07 10.14
CA GLY A 65 -23.23 -24.83 11.40
C GLY A 65 -22.33 -26.08 11.48
N ILE A 66 -21.62 -26.42 10.41
CA ILE A 66 -20.72 -27.58 10.35
C ILE A 66 -19.28 -27.11 10.57
N LYS A 67 -18.53 -27.82 11.43
CA LYS A 67 -17.12 -27.55 11.68
C LYS A 67 -16.25 -28.27 10.63
N ILE A 68 -15.69 -27.52 9.70
CA ILE A 68 -14.80 -28.02 8.65
C ILE A 68 -13.36 -27.66 9.01
N HIS A 69 -12.43 -28.61 8.88
CA HIS A 69 -11.00 -28.36 9.07
C HIS A 69 -10.36 -28.10 7.70
N LYS A 70 -10.01 -26.83 7.42
CA LYS A 70 -9.31 -26.46 6.19
C LYS A 70 -7.81 -26.52 6.43
N PRO A 71 -7.04 -27.33 5.68
CA PRO A 71 -5.60 -27.43 5.87
C PRO A 71 -4.93 -26.11 5.47
N LYS A 72 -3.86 -25.74 6.19
CA LYS A 72 -3.03 -24.60 5.79
C LYS A 72 -2.31 -24.95 4.50
N ARG A 73 -2.08 -23.94 3.66
CA ARG A 73 -1.28 -24.06 2.44
C ARG A 73 -0.05 -23.15 2.53
N LEU A 74 1.07 -23.62 1.99
CA LEU A 74 2.30 -22.87 1.81
C LEU A 74 2.29 -22.28 0.41
N LEU A 75 2.48 -20.96 0.30
CA LEU A 75 2.73 -20.30 -0.98
C LEU A 75 4.17 -20.60 -1.42
N LEU A 76 4.32 -21.07 -2.65
CA LEU A 76 5.62 -21.42 -3.24
C LEU A 76 6.30 -20.24 -3.93
N CYS A 77 5.56 -19.15 -4.14
CA CYS A 77 5.98 -17.98 -4.89
C CYS A 77 6.05 -16.75 -3.99
N ASN A 78 6.82 -15.76 -4.43
CA ASN A 78 6.76 -14.44 -3.81
C ASN A 78 5.42 -13.77 -4.13
N LEU A 79 4.97 -12.87 -3.25
CA LEU A 79 3.71 -12.14 -3.46
C LEU A 79 3.68 -11.37 -4.79
N GLY A 80 4.84 -10.87 -5.25
CA GLY A 80 4.95 -10.18 -6.54
C GLY A 80 4.81 -11.11 -7.75
N GLU A 81 5.39 -12.30 -7.70
CA GLU A 81 5.27 -13.32 -8.76
C GLU A 81 3.84 -13.85 -8.83
N LEU A 82 3.27 -14.14 -7.65
CA LEU A 82 1.89 -14.58 -7.51
C LEU A 82 0.92 -13.54 -8.11
N TYR A 83 1.17 -12.25 -7.87
CA TYR A 83 0.36 -11.18 -8.44
C TYR A 83 0.48 -11.08 -9.96
N VAL A 84 1.66 -11.32 -10.53
CA VAL A 84 1.82 -11.37 -12.00
C VAL A 84 1.05 -12.54 -12.61
N ALA A 85 1.13 -13.73 -12.01
CA ALA A 85 0.35 -14.89 -12.47
C ALA A 85 -1.17 -14.67 -12.33
N TYR A 86 -1.60 -14.00 -11.26
CA TYR A 86 -3.00 -13.58 -11.10
C TYR A 86 -3.45 -12.67 -12.25
N ARG A 87 -2.61 -11.68 -12.62
CA ARG A 87 -2.88 -10.76 -13.74
C ARG A 87 -3.04 -11.50 -15.06
N GLU A 88 -2.17 -12.46 -15.36
CA GLU A 88 -2.24 -13.23 -16.60
C GLU A 88 -3.48 -14.13 -16.65
N LYS A 89 -3.91 -14.67 -15.50
CA LYS A 89 -5.04 -15.62 -15.44
C LYS A 89 -6.42 -14.95 -15.49
N TYR A 90 -6.56 -13.76 -14.91
CA TYR A 90 -7.87 -13.11 -14.76
C TYR A 90 -8.10 -11.89 -15.66
N ASP A 91 -7.18 -11.63 -16.61
CA ASP A 91 -7.24 -10.49 -17.55
C ASP A 91 -7.71 -9.20 -16.87
N ALA A 92 -7.25 -9.00 -15.64
CA ALA A 92 -7.67 -7.89 -14.83
C ALA A 92 -7.05 -6.64 -15.44
N GLU A 93 -7.84 -5.88 -16.20
CA GLU A 93 -7.55 -4.52 -16.62
C GLU A 93 -7.36 -3.69 -15.36
N ILE A 94 -6.14 -3.68 -14.84
CA ILE A 94 -5.76 -2.78 -13.77
C ILE A 94 -5.51 -1.44 -14.44
N GLU A 95 -6.37 -0.47 -14.13
CA GLU A 95 -6.07 0.94 -14.28
C GLU A 95 -4.88 1.28 -13.36
N ASP A 96 -3.68 0.95 -13.81
CA ASP A 96 -2.45 1.32 -13.12
C ASP A 96 -2.26 2.83 -13.26
N TYR A 97 -1.73 3.48 -12.23
CA TYR A 97 -1.43 4.91 -12.28
C TYR A 97 -0.43 5.25 -13.41
N ASN A 98 0.32 4.25 -13.89
CA ASN A 98 1.13 4.34 -15.11
C ASN A 98 0.33 4.75 -16.35
N LEU A 99 -0.94 4.34 -16.48
CA LEU A 99 -1.82 4.73 -17.57
C LEU A 99 -2.12 6.23 -17.54
N LEU A 100 -2.44 6.75 -16.35
CA LEU A 100 -2.69 8.18 -16.13
C LEU A 100 -1.42 9.00 -16.36
N MET A 101 -0.26 8.50 -15.94
CA MET A 101 1.02 9.14 -16.28
C MET A 101 1.25 9.17 -17.80
N GLY A 102 0.89 8.11 -18.52
CA GLY A 102 1.00 8.03 -19.97
C GLY A 102 0.10 9.00 -20.73
N LYS A 103 -0.96 9.53 -20.09
CA LYS A 103 -1.79 10.60 -20.66
C LYS A 103 -1.17 11.99 -20.48
N VAL A 104 -0.34 12.16 -19.45
CA VAL A 104 0.31 13.42 -19.09
C VAL A 104 1.59 13.66 -19.91
N VAL A 105 2.34 12.60 -20.18
CA VAL A 105 3.64 12.66 -20.88
C VAL A 105 3.59 11.96 -22.23
N CYS A 106 4.38 12.42 -23.20
CA CYS A 106 4.48 11.76 -24.52
C CYS A 106 5.13 10.37 -24.45
N ASP A 107 6.06 10.19 -23.52
CA ASP A 107 6.86 8.98 -23.38
C ASP A 107 7.26 8.80 -21.91
N LEU A 108 7.06 7.59 -21.37
CA LEU A 108 7.34 7.19 -19.99
C LEU A 108 8.82 6.87 -19.74
N ASP A 109 9.61 6.62 -20.78
CA ASP A 109 11.02 6.26 -20.67
C ASP A 109 11.96 7.46 -20.88
N THR A 110 11.49 8.51 -21.57
CA THR A 110 12.28 9.72 -21.80
C THR A 110 12.36 10.59 -20.55
N LYS A 111 13.60 10.89 -20.12
CA LYS A 111 13.92 11.73 -18.97
C LYS A 111 13.27 13.12 -19.05
N ASP A 112 13.30 13.75 -20.22
CA ASP A 112 12.80 15.12 -20.36
C ASP A 112 11.26 15.19 -20.27
N CYS A 113 10.56 14.16 -20.73
CA CYS A 113 9.11 14.02 -20.55
C CYS A 113 8.76 13.82 -19.07
N MET A 114 9.38 12.83 -18.42
CA MET A 114 9.09 12.49 -17.01
C MET A 114 9.53 13.55 -16.00
N LEU A 115 10.51 14.39 -16.35
CA LEU A 115 10.92 15.55 -15.54
C LEU A 115 10.24 16.86 -15.96
N GLN A 116 9.21 16.80 -16.82
CA GLN A 116 8.38 17.94 -17.21
C GLN A 116 9.17 19.06 -17.90
N ARG A 117 10.23 18.70 -18.64
CA ARG A 117 11.08 19.62 -19.41
C ARG A 117 10.73 19.64 -20.88
N CYS A 118 9.93 18.67 -21.32
CA CYS A 118 9.46 18.57 -22.69
C CYS A 118 8.36 19.61 -22.96
N LYS A 119 8.49 20.34 -24.07
CA LYS A 119 7.53 21.37 -24.50
C LYS A 119 6.34 20.80 -25.27
N SER A 120 6.46 19.57 -25.75
CA SER A 120 5.43 18.89 -26.55
C SER A 120 4.54 17.98 -25.72
N CYS A 121 4.75 17.91 -24.39
CA CYS A 121 3.95 17.06 -23.54
C CYS A 121 2.53 17.60 -23.37
N PRO A 122 1.51 16.71 -23.41
CA PRO A 122 0.10 17.09 -23.26
C PRO A 122 -0.22 17.77 -21.93
N GLY A 123 0.58 17.51 -20.88
CA GLY A 123 0.51 18.27 -19.63
C GLY A 123 -0.62 17.82 -18.72
N GLU A 124 -0.97 18.68 -17.77
CA GLU A 124 -2.05 18.42 -16.79
C GLU A 124 -3.43 18.53 -17.43
N GLU A 125 -3.61 19.45 -18.39
CA GLU A 125 -4.88 19.73 -19.06
C GLU A 125 -5.44 18.49 -19.78
N ALA A 126 -4.62 17.80 -20.56
CA ALA A 126 -5.06 16.58 -21.26
C ALA A 126 -5.48 15.44 -20.32
N LEU A 127 -4.94 15.42 -19.09
CA LEU A 127 -5.36 14.45 -18.08
C LEU A 127 -6.70 14.85 -17.47
N ILE A 128 -6.93 16.15 -17.25
CA ILE A 128 -8.22 16.66 -16.78
C ILE A 128 -9.32 16.31 -17.78
N ASP A 129 -9.12 16.61 -19.07
CA ASP A 129 -10.08 16.31 -20.13
C ASP A 129 -10.43 14.81 -20.17
N HIS A 130 -9.41 13.94 -20.03
CA HIS A 130 -9.62 12.50 -20.01
C HIS A 130 -10.40 12.02 -18.77
N LEU A 131 -10.17 12.64 -17.61
CA LEU A 131 -10.89 12.32 -16.38
C LEU A 131 -12.33 12.83 -16.41
N GLU A 132 -12.58 13.97 -17.06
CA GLU A 132 -13.92 14.48 -17.31
C GLU A 132 -14.71 13.56 -18.25
N GLU A 133 -14.08 13.05 -19.31
CA GLU A 133 -14.69 12.05 -20.20
C GLU A 133 -15.05 10.76 -19.45
N ILE A 134 -14.15 10.25 -18.60
CA ILE A 134 -14.42 9.05 -17.79
C ILE A 134 -15.56 9.26 -16.80
N LEU A 135 -15.75 10.50 -16.32
CA LEU A 135 -16.73 10.85 -15.29
C LEU A 135 -17.95 11.59 -15.85
N GLU A 136 -18.17 11.55 -17.17
CA GLU A 136 -19.27 12.29 -17.82
C GLU A 136 -20.66 11.92 -17.29
N ASP A 137 -20.84 10.68 -16.82
CA ASP A 137 -22.08 10.16 -16.25
C ASP A 137 -22.35 10.63 -14.80
N ARG A 138 -21.39 11.33 -14.18
CA ARG A 138 -21.49 11.81 -12.79
C ARG A 138 -21.81 13.31 -12.75
N ASP A 139 -22.58 13.72 -11.74
CA ASP A 139 -22.80 15.16 -11.51
C ASP A 139 -21.50 15.78 -10.98
N MET A 140 -20.99 16.81 -11.67
CA MET A 140 -19.78 17.53 -11.28
C MET A 140 -19.86 18.15 -9.87
N ASN A 141 -21.08 18.39 -9.38
CA ASN A 141 -21.36 18.88 -8.02
C ASN A 141 -21.53 17.76 -6.98
N GLU A 142 -21.57 16.50 -7.40
CA GLU A 142 -21.62 15.36 -6.48
C GLU A 142 -20.35 15.37 -5.61
N THR A 143 -20.49 14.95 -4.37
CA THR A 143 -19.37 14.92 -3.42
C THR A 143 -18.80 13.52 -3.31
N ILE A 144 -17.48 13.39 -3.42
CA ILE A 144 -16.76 12.12 -3.32
C ILE A 144 -16.14 12.02 -1.92
N GLU A 145 -16.52 11.01 -1.14
CA GLU A 145 -15.88 10.74 0.15
C GLU A 145 -14.71 9.77 0.00
N PHE A 146 -13.50 10.23 0.32
CA PHE A 146 -12.32 9.35 0.38
C PHE A 146 -11.41 9.68 1.56
N LYS A 147 -10.53 8.73 1.90
CA LYS A 147 -9.61 8.85 3.03
C LYS A 147 -8.19 9.08 2.55
N GLN A 148 -7.51 10.08 3.11
CA GLN A 148 -6.14 10.45 2.74
C GLN A 148 -5.27 10.67 3.99
N TRP A 149 -3.99 10.29 3.89
CA TRP A 149 -2.97 10.69 4.86
C TRP A 149 -2.57 12.15 4.62
N VAL A 150 -2.62 12.96 5.69
CA VAL A 150 -2.22 14.37 5.65
C VAL A 150 -0.69 14.48 5.56
N HIS A 151 0.04 13.69 6.36
CA HIS A 151 1.49 13.55 6.31
C HIS A 151 1.99 12.10 6.51
N THR A 152 3.27 11.88 6.22
CA THR A 152 3.91 10.54 6.18
C THR A 152 4.16 9.92 7.56
N ASP A 153 4.12 10.71 8.65
CA ASP A 153 4.53 10.25 9.99
C ASP A 153 3.38 10.35 11.02
N ARG A 154 2.84 9.19 11.42
CA ARG A 154 1.98 8.96 12.62
C ARG A 154 0.73 9.85 12.77
N GLU A 155 0.30 10.55 11.74
CA GLU A 155 -0.87 11.42 11.76
C GLU A 155 -2.18 10.69 11.43
N PRO A 156 -3.35 11.23 11.82
CA PRO A 156 -4.62 10.58 11.55
C PRO A 156 -4.94 10.59 10.04
N LEU A 157 -5.64 9.54 9.62
CA LEU A 157 -6.25 9.44 8.30
C LEU A 157 -7.47 10.36 8.26
N GLU A 158 -7.46 11.37 7.40
CA GLU A 158 -8.53 12.36 7.29
C GLU A 158 -9.49 12.00 6.15
N THR A 159 -10.78 12.14 6.42
CA THR A 159 -11.84 11.99 5.41
C THR A 159 -11.95 13.31 4.65
N ASN A 160 -11.72 13.28 3.34
CA ASN A 160 -11.91 14.40 2.44
C ASN A 160 -13.22 14.21 1.67
N VAL A 161 -13.95 15.32 1.49
CA VAL A 161 -15.25 15.37 0.77
C VAL A 161 -15.23 16.52 -0.25
N PRO A 162 -14.40 16.48 -1.31
CA PRO A 162 -14.48 17.44 -2.40
C PRO A 162 -15.64 17.13 -3.36
N SER A 163 -16.02 18.12 -4.17
CA SER A 163 -16.84 17.87 -5.38
C SER A 163 -16.04 17.09 -6.43
N VAL A 164 -16.73 16.49 -7.39
CA VAL A 164 -16.11 15.75 -8.52
C VAL A 164 -15.11 16.65 -9.28
N GLU A 165 -15.49 17.88 -9.62
CA GLU A 165 -14.59 18.85 -10.29
C GLU A 165 -13.30 19.09 -9.49
N ASN A 166 -13.44 19.44 -8.21
CA ASN A 166 -12.31 19.64 -7.31
C ASN A 166 -11.46 18.37 -7.11
N PHE A 167 -12.07 17.19 -7.24
CA PHE A 167 -11.37 15.92 -7.13
C PHE A 167 -10.50 15.67 -8.37
N ILE A 168 -11.02 15.95 -9.57
CA ILE A 168 -10.30 15.79 -10.85
C ILE A 168 -9.04 16.65 -10.84
N GLU A 169 -9.15 17.94 -10.51
CA GLU A 169 -7.99 18.85 -10.43
C GLU A 169 -6.96 18.38 -9.38
N LYS A 170 -7.44 17.95 -8.20
CA LYS A 170 -6.56 17.44 -7.14
C LYS A 170 -5.87 16.14 -7.54
N LEU A 171 -6.52 15.30 -8.33
CA LEU A 171 -5.96 14.05 -8.82
C LEU A 171 -4.91 14.33 -9.90
N ALA A 172 -5.24 15.18 -10.88
CA ALA A 172 -4.35 15.58 -11.96
C ALA A 172 -3.05 16.21 -11.43
N SER A 173 -3.16 17.16 -10.50
CA SER A 173 -1.99 17.83 -9.90
C SER A 173 -1.11 16.89 -9.06
N LYS A 174 -1.70 15.85 -8.45
CA LYS A 174 -0.93 14.82 -7.74
C LYS A 174 -0.23 13.87 -8.70
N ILE A 175 -0.89 13.47 -9.79
CA ILE A 175 -0.28 12.62 -10.83
C ILE A 175 0.86 13.36 -11.51
N TRP A 176 0.67 14.66 -11.81
CA TRP A 176 1.72 15.53 -12.30
C TRP A 176 2.95 15.50 -11.39
N LYS A 177 2.80 15.64 -10.07
CA LYS A 177 3.93 15.52 -9.12
C LYS A 177 4.52 14.11 -9.10
N LEU A 178 3.67 13.09 -9.17
CA LEU A 178 4.07 11.69 -9.13
C LEU A 178 4.92 11.28 -10.34
N THR A 179 4.72 11.86 -11.53
CA THR A 179 5.53 11.50 -12.73
C THR A 179 7.02 11.68 -12.47
N CYS A 180 7.40 12.84 -11.93
CA CYS A 180 8.79 13.13 -11.55
C CYS A 180 9.29 12.17 -10.47
N ASP A 181 8.52 11.97 -9.41
CA ASP A 181 8.92 11.14 -8.27
C ASP A 181 9.06 9.66 -8.66
N HIS A 182 8.16 9.15 -9.50
CA HIS A 182 8.22 7.80 -10.05
C HIS A 182 9.51 7.59 -10.84
N PHE A 183 9.82 8.51 -11.76
CA PHE A 183 11.05 8.42 -12.56
C PHE A 183 12.30 8.46 -11.69
N ILE A 184 12.38 9.41 -10.75
CA ILE A 184 13.50 9.54 -9.82
C ILE A 184 13.66 8.28 -8.99
N SER A 185 12.57 7.77 -8.39
CA SER A 185 12.59 6.57 -7.56
C SER A 185 13.04 5.33 -8.33
N LYS A 186 12.54 5.15 -9.57
CA LYS A 186 12.91 4.04 -10.47
C LYS A 186 14.38 4.10 -10.84
N HIS A 187 14.89 5.27 -11.22
CA HIS A 187 16.31 5.44 -11.58
C HIS A 187 17.24 5.30 -10.37
N LEU A 188 16.89 5.87 -9.21
CA LEU A 188 17.63 5.68 -7.96
C LEU A 188 17.68 4.21 -7.58
N SER A 189 16.57 3.50 -7.68
CA SER A 189 16.50 2.06 -7.39
C SER A 189 17.39 1.24 -8.33
N LYS A 190 17.38 1.53 -9.64
CA LYS A 190 18.26 0.87 -10.62
C LYS A 190 19.74 1.13 -10.31
N TYR A 191 20.10 2.39 -10.05
CA TYR A 191 21.47 2.79 -9.71
C TYR A 191 21.95 2.13 -8.40
N LEU A 192 21.10 2.07 -7.39
CA LEU A 192 21.39 1.39 -6.13
C LEU A 192 21.61 -0.11 -6.32
N LYS A 193 20.81 -0.76 -7.19
CA LYS A 193 20.98 -2.17 -7.54
C LYS A 193 22.32 -2.41 -8.24
N SER A 194 22.71 -1.56 -9.20
CA SER A 194 24.01 -1.69 -9.87
C SER A 194 25.18 -1.47 -8.92
N LEU A 195 25.09 -0.48 -8.03
CA LEU A 195 26.10 -0.27 -7.00
C LEU A 195 26.20 -1.47 -6.05
N LYS A 196 25.06 -2.01 -5.61
CA LYS A 196 25.03 -3.18 -4.73
C LYS A 196 25.67 -4.41 -5.39
N ALA A 197 25.47 -4.60 -6.69
CA ALA A 197 26.10 -5.69 -7.45
C ALA A 197 27.62 -5.50 -7.63
N ALA A 198 28.09 -4.25 -7.66
CA ALA A 198 29.51 -3.91 -7.81
C ALA A 198 30.31 -3.86 -6.49
N LEU A 199 29.69 -4.13 -5.34
CA LEU A 199 30.36 -4.11 -4.03
C LEU A 199 31.36 -5.27 -3.89
N LYS A 200 32.57 -4.95 -3.43
CA LYS A 200 33.61 -5.94 -3.07
C LYS A 200 33.51 -6.34 -1.60
N GLU A 201 34.10 -7.48 -1.21
CA GLU A 201 34.18 -7.90 0.20
C GLU A 201 34.77 -6.78 1.08
N GLY A 202 34.11 -6.49 2.20
CA GLY A 202 34.49 -5.44 3.15
C GLY A 202 33.93 -4.04 2.87
N GLN A 203 33.19 -3.82 1.78
CA GLN A 203 32.45 -2.58 1.53
C GLN A 203 30.97 -2.72 1.93
N SER A 204 30.38 -1.65 2.46
CA SER A 204 28.96 -1.61 2.81
C SER A 204 28.33 -0.30 2.32
N MET A 205 27.06 -0.36 1.94
CA MET A 205 26.26 0.82 1.60
C MET A 205 25.33 1.15 2.75
N GLU A 206 25.36 2.42 3.17
CA GLU A 206 24.46 2.94 4.17
C GLU A 206 23.42 3.85 3.49
N LYS A 207 22.14 3.57 3.74
CA LYS A 207 21.05 4.45 3.35
C LYS A 207 20.83 5.48 4.45
N ARG A 208 21.06 6.75 4.16
CA ARG A 208 20.65 7.85 5.06
C ARG A 208 19.41 8.54 4.53
N ARG A 209 18.46 8.78 5.44
CA ARG A 209 17.21 9.49 5.16
C ARG A 209 17.44 10.97 5.46
N CYS A 210 17.32 11.84 4.46
CA CYS A 210 17.52 13.27 4.62
C CYS A 210 16.31 14.03 4.04
N LYS A 211 15.55 14.71 4.91
CA LYS A 211 14.33 15.48 4.53
C LYS A 211 13.35 14.70 3.65
N GLY A 212 13.00 13.48 4.05
CA GLY A 212 12.04 12.65 3.32
C GLY A 212 12.55 12.02 2.01
N ARG A 213 13.77 12.35 1.54
CA ARG A 213 14.40 11.74 0.37
C ARG A 213 15.60 10.87 0.78
N GLU A 214 15.71 9.68 0.19
CA GLU A 214 16.79 8.73 0.45
C GLU A 214 18.01 9.08 -0.41
N PHE A 215 19.19 9.26 0.21
CA PHE A 215 20.45 9.46 -0.50
C PHE A 215 21.46 8.38 -0.10
N PRO A 216 22.01 7.62 -1.06
CA PRO A 216 23.05 6.63 -0.77
C PRO A 216 24.44 7.25 -0.70
N PHE A 217 25.25 6.76 0.23
CA PHE A 217 26.66 7.11 0.36
C PHE A 217 27.51 5.84 0.44
N LEU A 218 28.64 5.82 -0.29
CA LEU A 218 29.60 4.72 -0.23
C LEU A 218 30.57 4.97 0.93
N MET A 219 30.63 4.05 1.89
CA MET A 219 31.59 4.14 3.00
C MET A 219 32.71 3.13 2.77
N SER A 220 33.92 3.62 2.50
CA SER A 220 35.14 2.85 2.69
C SER A 220 35.46 2.81 4.19
N GLY A 221 35.63 1.62 4.76
CA GLY A 221 35.73 1.38 6.20
C GLY A 221 36.57 2.42 6.95
N ARG A 222 35.89 3.31 7.70
CA ARG A 222 36.54 4.14 8.71
C ARG A 222 36.47 3.40 10.04
N LYS A 223 37.64 3.15 10.64
CA LYS A 223 37.76 2.71 12.03
C LYS A 223 36.91 3.65 12.90
N ILE A 224 35.95 3.08 13.62
CA ILE A 224 35.07 3.79 14.53
C ILE A 224 35.91 4.20 15.75
N ASN A 225 36.46 5.40 15.75
CA ASN A 225 37.00 5.99 16.98
C ASN A 225 35.82 6.51 17.81
N LYS A 226 35.55 5.82 18.93
CA LYS A 226 34.59 6.24 19.96
C LYS A 226 34.94 7.64 20.44
N ILE A 227 34.11 8.63 20.11
CA ILE A 227 34.15 9.96 20.73
C ILE A 227 33.61 9.81 22.15
N GLN A 228 34.49 9.85 23.14
CA GLN A 228 34.12 10.05 24.55
C GLN A 228 33.50 11.43 24.68
N ARG A 229 32.22 11.51 25.07
CA ARG A 229 31.62 12.74 25.57
C ARG A 229 32.10 12.94 27.00
N SER A 230 33.00 13.90 27.24
CA SER A 230 33.30 14.37 28.59
C SER A 230 32.21 15.35 29.00
N SER A 231 31.45 15.00 30.04
CA SER A 231 30.61 15.94 30.78
C SER A 231 31.51 16.94 31.51
N LYS A 232 31.30 18.22 31.27
CA LYS A 232 31.56 19.30 32.23
C LYS A 232 30.30 20.14 32.32
#